data_AF-P78433-F1
#
_entry.id   AF-P78433-F1
#
_cell.length_a   1.000
_cell.length_b   1.000
_cell.length_c   1.000
_cell.angle_alpha   90.00
_cell.angle_beta   90.00
_cell.angle_gamma   90.00
#
_symmetry.space_group_name_H-M   'P 1'
#
loop_
_entity.id
_entity.type
_entity.pdbx_description
1 polymer ?
#
loop_
_entity_poly.entity_id
_entity_poly.type
_entity_poly.pdbx_seq_one_letter_code
_entity_poly.pdbx_strand_id
1 'polypeptide(L)' 'APTGSEAGANWNHWQLHAHYYPPLLRSATVRKFMVGYEMLAQAQRDLTPEQ' A
#
# COMPACT_ATOMS: atom_id res chain seq x y z
N ALA A 1 -13.73 -9.30 5.00
CA ALA A 1 -14.51 -8.25 4.30
C ALA A 1 -15.98 -8.64 4.39
N PRO A 2 -16.92 -7.67 4.45
CA PRO A 2 -18.37 -7.93 4.53
C PRO A 2 -18.89 -8.52 3.21
N THR A 3 -18.42 -9.70 2.83
CA THR A 3 -18.66 -10.36 1.55
C THR A 3 -18.87 -11.85 1.75
N GLY A 4 -19.66 -12.49 0.89
CA GLY A 4 -19.94 -13.92 0.98
C GLY A 4 -21.02 -14.27 2.02
N SER A 5 -20.92 -15.45 2.62
CA SER A 5 -21.93 -15.98 3.56
C SER A 5 -22.14 -15.16 4.83
N GLU A 6 -21.26 -14.20 5.12
CA GLU A 6 -21.33 -13.36 6.32
C GLU A 6 -21.78 -11.92 6.04
N ALA A 7 -22.43 -11.67 4.90
CA ALA A 7 -22.89 -10.33 4.47
C ALA A 7 -23.85 -9.64 5.46
N GLY A 8 -24.45 -10.37 6.40
CA GLY A 8 -25.36 -9.83 7.43
C GLY A 8 -24.76 -9.68 8.84
N ALA A 9 -23.48 -10.00 9.05
CA ALA A 9 -22.85 -9.84 10.35
C ALA A 9 -22.53 -8.34 10.65
N ASN A 10 -22.26 -8.01 11.91
CA ASN A 10 -21.92 -6.64 12.31
C ASN A 10 -20.46 -6.32 11.93
N TRP A 11 -20.30 -5.42 10.96
CA TRP A 11 -19.00 -4.99 10.41
C TRP A 11 -18.69 -3.52 10.67
N ASN A 12 -19.25 -2.90 11.72
CA ASN A 12 -19.10 -1.45 11.99
C ASN A 12 -17.64 -0.97 12.13
N HIS A 13 -16.67 -1.88 12.29
CA HIS A 13 -15.24 -1.58 12.33
C HIS A 13 -14.56 -1.56 10.95
N TRP A 14 -15.22 -2.01 9.88
CA TRP A 14 -14.68 -1.99 8.52
C TRP A 14 -15.05 -0.70 7.80
N GLN A 15 -14.05 -0.09 7.16
CA GLN A 15 -14.23 1.05 6.27
C GLN A 15 -13.65 0.72 4.89
N LEU A 16 -14.45 0.96 3.85
CA LEU A 16 -13.99 0.83 2.46
C LEU A 16 -12.91 1.89 2.18
N HIS A 17 -11.78 1.45 1.62
CA HIS A 17 -10.68 2.32 1.21
C HIS A 17 -9.92 1.70 0.04
N ALA A 18 -9.24 2.55 -0.74
CA ALA A 18 -8.44 2.15 -1.90
C ALA A 18 -6.99 2.64 -1.72
N HIS A 19 -6.03 1.84 -2.19
CA HIS A 19 -4.60 2.17 -2.15
C HIS A 19 -4.05 2.33 -3.56
N TYR A 20 -3.24 3.36 -3.77
CA TYR A 20 -2.48 3.58 -5.00
C TYR A 20 -0.99 3.45 -4.69
N TYR A 21 -0.30 2.56 -5.41
CA TYR A 21 1.14 2.31 -5.24
C TYR A 21 1.93 2.67 -6.53
N PRO A 22 2.06 3.96 -6.87
CA PRO A 22 2.82 4.37 -8.05
C PRO A 22 4.33 4.13 -7.81
N PRO A 23 5.08 3.63 -8.80
CA PRO A 23 6.51 3.35 -8.63
C PRO A 23 7.40 4.58 -8.85
N LEU A 24 6.87 5.75 -9.22
CA LEU A 24 7.69 6.93 -9.57
C LEU A 24 8.28 7.57 -8.32
N LEU A 25 9.58 7.87 -8.34
CA LEU A 25 10.29 8.38 -7.17
C LEU A 25 10.96 9.74 -7.39
N ARG A 26 11.59 9.97 -8.55
CA ARG A 26 12.39 11.19 -8.79
C ARG A 26 12.06 11.92 -10.09
N SER A 27 11.55 11.22 -11.10
CA SER A 27 11.10 11.81 -12.37
C SER A 27 10.23 10.80 -13.14
N ALA A 28 9.69 11.18 -14.29
CA ALA A 28 8.97 10.28 -15.19
C ALA A 28 9.79 9.07 -15.67
N THR A 29 11.13 9.17 -15.64
CA THR A 29 12.05 8.11 -16.09
C THR A 29 12.74 7.37 -14.93
N VAL A 30 12.61 7.85 -13.69
CA VAL A 30 13.31 7.28 -12.53
C VAL A 30 12.30 6.80 -11.47
N ARG A 31 12.25 5.47 -11.29
CA ARG A 31 11.31 4.77 -10.40
C ARG A 31 11.99 4.15 -9.17
N LYS A 32 11.22 3.96 -8.11
CA LYS A 32 11.58 3.13 -6.95
C LYS A 32 11.57 1.65 -7.35
N PHE A 33 12.62 0.95 -6.92
CA PHE A 33 12.72 -0.50 -6.97
C PHE A 33 12.63 -1.02 -5.54
N MET A 34 11.66 -1.90 -5.27
CA MET A 34 11.50 -2.59 -3.98
C MET A 34 12.23 -3.93 -4.08
N VAL A 35 13.52 -3.95 -3.75
CA VAL A 35 14.41 -5.10 -4.00
C VAL A 35 15.43 -5.26 -2.86
N GLY A 36 16.24 -6.32 -2.89
CA GLY A 36 17.33 -6.53 -1.93
C GLY A 36 16.82 -6.59 -0.49
N TYR A 37 17.20 -5.62 0.33
CA TYR A 37 16.76 -5.52 1.73
C TYR A 37 15.23 -5.47 1.86
N GLU A 38 14.54 -4.79 0.93
CA GLU A 38 13.08 -4.62 1.00
C GLU A 38 12.30 -5.89 0.68
N MET A 39 12.95 -6.90 0.06
CA MET A 39 12.34 -8.20 -0.18
C MET A 39 12.45 -9.16 1.00
N LEU A 40 13.45 -8.97 1.88
CA LEU A 40 13.81 -9.94 2.90
C LEU A 40 13.76 -9.39 4.33
N ALA A 41 13.57 -8.08 4.51
CA ALA A 41 13.53 -7.44 5.82
C ALA A 41 12.31 -6.53 5.99
N GLN A 42 12.37 -5.29 5.49
CA GLN A 42 11.30 -4.31 5.68
C GLN A 42 11.26 -3.27 4.56
N ALA A 43 10.10 -2.63 4.37
CA ALA A 43 9.92 -1.55 3.41
C ALA A 43 10.77 -0.31 3.77
N GLN A 44 11.35 0.36 2.78
CA GLN A 44 12.18 1.54 2.95
C GLN A 44 11.81 2.63 1.93
N ARG A 45 11.88 3.90 2.37
CA ARG A 45 11.49 5.08 1.58
C ARG A 45 12.59 6.13 1.65
N ASP A 46 12.85 6.79 0.53
CA ASP A 46 13.85 7.86 0.46
C ASP A 46 13.27 9.25 0.76
N LEU A 47 11.94 9.41 0.67
CA LEU A 47 11.20 10.65 0.94
C LEU A 47 10.12 10.39 1.99
N THR A 48 9.83 11.39 2.83
CA THR A 48 8.74 11.31 3.81
C THR A 48 7.38 11.48 3.12
N PRO A 49 6.25 11.06 3.74
CA PRO A 49 4.93 11.19 3.12
C PRO A 49 4.49 12.65 2.91
N GLU A 50 5.08 13.60 3.64
CA GLU A 50 4.66 15.01 3.67
C GLU A 50 5.43 15.92 2.68
N GLN A 51 6.51 15.42 2.07
CA GLN A 51 7.26 16.12 1.01
C GLN A 51 6.59 15.92 -0.35
#